data_AF-A0A832RT37-F1
#
_entry.id   AF-A0A832RT37-F1
#
_cell.length_a   1.000
_cell.length_b   1.000
_cell.length_c   1.000
_cell.angle_alpha   90.00
_cell.angle_beta   90.00
_cell.angle_gamma   90.00
#
_symmetry.space_group_name_H-M   'P 1'
#
loop_
_entity.id
_entity.type
_entity.pdbx_description
1 polymer ?
#
loop_
_entity_poly.entity_id
_entity_poly.type
_entity_poly.pdbx_seq_one_letter_code
_entity_poly.pdbx_strand_id
1 'polypeptide(L)'
;SELVMKGINSFSGYVTYMLEQTMQKDKTFARYAPKIEKVAVDDDRVVLKDNIKNRIAEVAIQKGELFCQLCEEKDCVHVGFVFSLPDIYEVLNSRGIKHPK
;
A
#
# COMPACT_ATOMS: atom_id res chain seq x y z
N SER A 1 -22.16 15.90 -22.31
CA SER A 1 -20.99 15.52 -21.50
C SER A 1 -20.54 14.13 -21.91
N GLU A 2 -19.23 13.89 -21.96
CA GLU A 2 -18.60 12.63 -22.43
C GLU A 2 -19.17 11.35 -21.76
N LEU A 3 -19.68 11.47 -20.53
CA LEU A 3 -20.29 10.38 -19.76
C LEU A 3 -21.62 9.88 -20.34
N VAL A 4 -22.42 10.77 -20.97
CA VAL A 4 -23.72 10.41 -21.56
C VAL A 4 -23.54 9.63 -22.86
N MET A 5 -22.47 9.91 -23.63
CA MET A 5 -22.10 9.15 -24.83
C MET A 5 -21.61 7.73 -24.53
N LYS A 6 -21.25 7.44 -23.27
CA LYS A 6 -20.87 6.11 -22.78
C LYS A 6 -22.05 5.33 -22.17
N GLY A 7 -23.28 5.84 -22.30
CA GLY A 7 -24.50 5.18 -21.79
C GLY A 7 -24.69 5.26 -20.28
N ILE A 8 -23.88 6.04 -19.57
CA ILE A 8 -23.95 6.18 -18.12
C ILE A 8 -24.99 7.25 -17.78
N ASN A 9 -26.17 6.82 -17.37
CA ASN A 9 -27.31 7.67 -17.04
C ASN A 9 -27.72 7.63 -15.56
N SER A 10 -26.97 6.89 -14.74
CA SER A 10 -27.27 6.67 -13.32
C SER A 10 -25.99 6.66 -12.49
N PHE A 11 -26.14 6.95 -11.19
CA PHE A 11 -25.04 6.91 -10.23
C PHE A 11 -24.37 5.53 -10.19
N SER A 12 -25.15 4.46 -10.20
CA SER A 12 -24.64 3.08 -10.28
C SER A 12 -23.82 2.86 -11.54
N GLY A 13 -24.29 3.35 -12.70
CA GLY A 13 -23.52 3.28 -13.95
C GLY A 13 -22.20 4.03 -13.88
N TYR A 14 -22.14 5.16 -13.17
CA TYR A 14 -20.91 5.91 -12.98
C TYR A 14 -19.91 5.17 -12.08
N VAL A 15 -20.40 4.56 -10.99
CA VAL A 15 -19.57 3.73 -10.10
C VAL A 15 -19.03 2.51 -10.84
N THR A 16 -19.87 1.80 -11.59
CA THR A 16 -19.46 0.65 -12.42
C THR A 16 -18.41 1.05 -13.45
N TYR A 17 -18.60 2.16 -14.15
CA TYR A 17 -17.63 2.68 -15.11
C TYR A 17 -16.28 3.01 -14.46
N MET A 18 -16.30 3.63 -13.27
CA MET A 18 -15.07 3.92 -12.52
C MET A 18 -14.35 2.64 -12.09
N LEU A 19 -15.09 1.61 -11.69
CA LEU A 19 -14.54 0.29 -11.36
C LEU A 19 -13.92 -0.37 -12.59
N GLU A 20 -14.62 -0.38 -13.74
CA GLU A 20 -14.10 -0.95 -14.99
C GLU A 20 -12.85 -0.23 -15.50
N GLN A 21 -12.82 1.11 -15.42
CA GLN A 21 -11.64 1.90 -15.75
C GLN A 21 -10.46 1.58 -14.82
N THR A 22 -10.73 1.32 -13.55
CA THR A 22 -9.72 0.93 -12.56
C THR A 22 -9.22 -0.48 -12.84
N MET A 23 -10.10 -1.44 -13.16
CA MET A 23 -9.74 -2.81 -13.54
C MET A 23 -8.96 -2.90 -14.85
N GLN A 24 -9.28 -2.05 -15.85
CA GLN A 24 -8.52 -1.98 -17.10
C GLN A 24 -7.12 -1.40 -16.87
N LYS A 25 -7.02 -0.35 -16.05
CA LYS A 25 -5.74 0.13 -15.55
C LYS A 25 -4.98 -0.99 -14.82
N ASP A 26 -5.65 -1.76 -13.97
CA ASP A 26 -5.07 -2.86 -13.19
C ASP A 26 -4.50 -3.98 -14.10
N LYS A 27 -5.19 -4.33 -15.20
CA LYS A 27 -4.66 -5.27 -16.21
C LYS A 27 -3.42 -4.75 -16.94
N THR A 28 -3.31 -3.44 -17.14
CA THR A 28 -2.06 -2.82 -17.62
C THR A 28 -1.00 -2.75 -16.52
N PHE A 29 -1.37 -2.54 -15.25
CA PHE A 29 -0.48 -2.57 -14.09
C PHE A 29 0.05 -3.97 -13.75
N ALA A 30 -0.66 -5.04 -14.09
CA ALA A 30 -0.16 -6.41 -13.95
C ALA A 30 1.12 -6.69 -14.78
N ARG A 31 1.38 -5.89 -15.85
CA ARG A 31 2.67 -5.89 -16.57
C ARG A 31 3.75 -5.00 -15.92
N TYR A 32 3.36 -4.15 -14.97
CA TYR A 32 4.19 -3.24 -14.16
C TYR A 32 4.04 -3.57 -12.68
N ALA A 33 4.29 -4.84 -12.33
CA ALA A 33 4.12 -5.45 -11.02
C ALA A 33 4.32 -4.47 -9.84
N PRO A 34 3.47 -4.55 -8.79
CA PRO A 34 3.58 -3.69 -7.62
C PRO A 34 5.02 -3.78 -7.11
N LYS A 35 5.70 -2.65 -7.19
CA LYS A 35 7.15 -2.56 -7.02
C LYS A 35 7.62 -2.98 -5.62
N ILE A 36 6.70 -3.09 -4.67
CA ILE A 36 6.93 -3.50 -3.28
C ILE A 36 5.82 -4.49 -2.90
N GLU A 37 6.19 -5.65 -2.38
CA GLU A 37 5.28 -6.71 -1.94
C GLU A 37 5.47 -7.00 -0.44
N LYS A 38 4.39 -7.20 0.31
CA LYS A 38 4.46 -7.72 1.70
C LYS A 38 4.82 -9.20 1.64
N VAL A 39 5.90 -9.59 2.30
CA VAL A 39 6.34 -10.99 2.42
C VAL A 39 5.82 -11.59 3.73
N ALA A 40 6.04 -10.90 4.84
CA ALA A 40 5.65 -11.36 6.17
C ALA A 40 5.43 -10.17 7.11
N VAL A 41 4.64 -10.41 8.15
CA VAL A 41 4.47 -9.51 9.30
C VAL A 41 4.79 -10.36 10.53
N ASP A 42 5.85 -9.97 11.24
CA ASP A 42 6.19 -10.50 12.56
C ASP A 42 5.73 -9.49 13.63
N ASP A 43 5.83 -9.86 14.90
CA ASP A 43 5.36 -9.03 16.02
C ASP A 43 5.95 -7.61 16.01
N ASP A 44 7.24 -7.46 15.67
CA ASP A 44 7.98 -6.19 15.75
C ASP A 44 8.54 -5.70 14.40
N ARG A 45 8.30 -6.41 13.30
CA ARG A 45 8.86 -6.06 11.99
C ARG A 45 7.97 -6.52 10.84
N VAL A 46 8.05 -5.78 9.74
CA VAL A 46 7.38 -6.09 8.48
C VAL A 46 8.43 -6.34 7.42
N VAL A 47 8.37 -7.51 6.80
CA VAL A 47 9.28 -7.91 5.74
C VAL A 47 8.63 -7.61 4.40
N LEU A 48 9.32 -6.81 3.60
CA LEU A 48 8.90 -6.39 2.27
C LEU A 48 9.90 -6.89 1.23
N LYS A 49 9.40 -7.22 0.05
CA LYS A 49 10.20 -7.46 -1.14
C LYS A 49 10.15 -6.23 -2.02
N ASP A 50 11.29 -5.56 -2.16
CA ASP A 50 11.48 -4.43 -3.08
C ASP A 50 11.93 -4.96 -4.45
N ASN A 51 10.98 -5.03 -5.38
CA ASN A 51 11.21 -5.46 -6.75
C ASN A 51 11.90 -4.37 -7.61
N ILE A 52 12.00 -3.12 -7.12
CA ILE A 52 12.75 -2.02 -7.79
C ILE A 52 14.25 -2.22 -7.57
N LYS A 53 14.64 -2.43 -6.31
CA LYS A 53 16.04 -2.60 -5.90
C LYS A 53 16.50 -4.05 -5.91
N ASN A 54 15.57 -4.99 -6.17
CA ASN A 54 15.76 -6.43 -6.07
C ASN A 54 16.36 -6.85 -4.72
N ARG A 55 15.78 -6.32 -3.63
CA ARG A 55 16.23 -6.51 -2.24
C ARG A 55 15.06 -6.77 -1.30
N ILE A 56 15.36 -7.39 -0.16
CA ILE A 56 14.43 -7.47 0.97
C ILE A 56 14.61 -6.20 1.82
N ALA A 57 13.50 -5.57 2.18
CA ALA A 57 13.46 -4.45 3.11
C ALA A 57 12.72 -4.88 4.38
N GLU A 58 13.34 -4.65 5.54
CA GLU A 58 12.68 -4.85 6.83
C GLU A 58 12.32 -3.50 7.43
N VAL A 59 11.07 -3.34 7.84
CA VAL A 59 10.61 -2.18 8.59
C VAL A 59 10.32 -2.62 10.01
N ALA A 60 11.15 -2.17 10.95
CA ALA A 60 11.04 -2.51 12.37
C ALA A 60 10.22 -1.45 13.12
N ILE A 61 9.50 -1.87 14.14
CA ILE A 61 8.84 -0.99 15.11
C ILE A 61 9.82 -0.73 16.24
N GLN A 62 10.46 0.44 16.24
CA GLN A 62 11.43 0.85 17.25
C GLN A 62 10.92 2.06 18.03
N LYS A 63 10.88 1.96 19.37
CA LYS A 63 10.48 3.06 20.28
C LYS A 63 9.12 3.69 19.94
N GLY A 64 8.22 2.91 19.35
CA GLY A 64 6.91 3.39 18.94
C GLY A 64 6.84 3.97 17.52
N GLU A 65 7.88 3.86 16.73
CA GLU A 65 7.92 4.37 15.35
C GLU A 65 8.38 3.29 14.37
N LEU A 66 7.97 3.40 13.11
CA LEU A 66 8.45 2.54 12.03
C LEU A 66 9.82 3.06 11.54
N PHE A 67 10.75 2.14 11.36
CA PHE A 67 12.10 2.43 10.86
C PHE A 67 12.50 1.39 9.81
N CYS A 68 12.86 1.83 8.61
CA CYS A 68 13.32 0.94 7.56
C CYS A 68 14.81 0.61 7.75
N GLN A 69 15.13 -0.67 7.93
CA GLN A 69 16.51 -1.15 8.04
C GLN A 69 17.27 -1.07 6.71
N LEU A 70 16.57 -1.08 5.57
CA LEU A 70 17.22 -1.02 4.25
C LEU A 70 17.61 0.40 3.84
N CYS A 71 16.79 1.39 4.18
CA CYS A 71 17.04 2.80 3.87
C CYS A 71 17.65 3.57 5.06
N GLU A 72 17.71 2.95 6.23
CA GLU A 72 18.19 3.55 7.48
C GLU A 72 17.48 4.85 7.86
N GLU A 73 16.21 4.99 7.46
CA GLU A 73 15.42 6.20 7.63
C GLU A 73 13.96 5.87 8.00
N LYS A 74 13.29 6.84 8.63
CA LYS A 74 11.89 6.76 9.04
C LYS A 74 10.91 7.24 7.97
N ASP A 75 11.40 7.99 6.99
CA ASP A 75 10.60 8.56 5.91
C ASP A 75 11.09 8.02 4.57
N CYS A 76 10.58 6.84 4.20
CA CYS A 76 10.87 6.24 2.91
C CYS A 76 9.66 5.51 2.34
N VAL A 77 9.77 5.12 1.07
CA VAL A 77 8.72 4.39 0.36
C VAL A 77 8.33 3.08 1.05
N HIS A 78 9.28 2.39 1.71
CA HIS A 78 9.01 1.16 2.45
C HIS A 78 8.17 1.43 3.69
N VAL A 79 8.51 2.47 4.47
CA VAL A 79 7.71 2.87 5.66
C VAL A 79 6.32 3.32 5.25
N GLY A 80 6.20 4.14 4.19
CA GLY A 80 4.91 4.57 3.66
C GLY A 80 4.04 3.41 3.16
N PHE A 81 4.66 2.39 2.55
CA PHE A 81 3.96 1.17 2.17
C PHE A 81 3.49 0.37 3.38
N VAL A 82 4.31 0.23 4.43
CA VAL A 82 3.90 -0.45 5.67
C VAL A 82 2.72 0.25 6.33
N PHE A 83 2.68 1.59 6.33
CA PHE A 83 1.54 2.35 6.84
C PHE A 83 0.24 2.13 6.07
N SER A 84 0.28 1.74 4.79
CA SER A 84 -0.93 1.45 4.02
C SER A 84 -1.48 0.04 4.25
N LEU A 85 -0.74 -0.82 4.95
CA LEU A 85 -1.17 -2.19 5.24
C LEU A 85 -2.16 -2.20 6.43
N PRO A 86 -3.38 -2.77 6.25
CA PRO A 86 -4.37 -2.83 7.33
C PRO A 86 -3.87 -3.62 8.54
N ASP A 87 -3.16 -4.72 8.32
CA ASP A 87 -2.60 -5.60 9.36
C ASP A 87 -1.66 -4.88 10.33
N ILE A 88 -1.01 -3.81 9.88
CA ILE A 88 -0.04 -3.05 10.68
C ILE A 88 -0.75 -2.21 11.74
N TYR A 89 -1.99 -1.77 11.49
CA TYR A 89 -2.74 -1.00 12.47
C TYR A 89 -3.07 -1.84 13.71
N GLU A 90 -3.31 -3.14 13.56
CA GLU A 90 -3.53 -4.02 14.72
C GLU A 90 -2.26 -4.14 15.57
N VAL A 91 -1.11 -4.35 14.91
CA VAL A 91 0.20 -4.42 15.58
C VAL A 91 0.55 -3.10 16.27
N LEU A 92 0.35 -1.95 15.61
CA LEU A 92 0.61 -0.64 16.19
C LEU A 92 -0.35 -0.30 17.33
N ASN A 93 -1.64 -0.61 17.18
CA ASN A 93 -2.65 -0.39 18.23
C ASN A 93 -2.39 -1.25 19.46
N SER A 94 -2.00 -2.52 19.28
CA SER A 94 -1.64 -3.40 20.40
C SER A 94 -0.45 -2.86 21.22
N ARG A 95 0.39 -2.03 20.60
CA ARG A 95 1.56 -1.37 21.22
C ARG A 95 1.31 0.07 21.64
N GLY A 96 0.08 0.59 21.52
CA GLY A 96 -0.29 1.96 21.91
C GLY A 96 0.24 3.06 20.99
N ILE A 97 0.69 2.73 19.78
CA ILE A 97 1.27 3.64 18.81
C ILE A 97 0.15 4.23 17.94
N LYS A 98 -0.06 5.55 18.01
CA LYS A 98 -1.06 6.25 17.19
C LYS A 98 -0.38 6.96 16.02
N HIS A 99 -0.99 6.86 14.84
CA HIS A 99 -0.57 7.62 13.67
C HIS A 99 -0.58 9.13 14.02
N PRO A 100 0.53 9.87 13.80
CA PRO A 100 0.49 11.32 13.96
C PRO A 100 -0.51 11.91 12.97
N LYS A 101 -1.35 12.84 13.46
CA LYS A 101 -2.35 13.57 12.67
C LYS A 101 -1.70 14.52 11.67
#